data_AF-A0A7C3KHB2-F1
#
_entry.id   AF-A0A7C3KHB2-F1
#
_cell.length_a   1.000
_cell.length_b   1.000
_cell.length_c   1.000
_cell.angle_alpha   90.00
_cell.angle_beta   90.00
_cell.angle_gamma   90.00
#
_symmetry.space_group_name_H-M   'P 1'
#
loop_
_entity.id
_entity.type
_entity.pdbx_description
1 polymer ?
#
loop_
_entity_poly.entity_id
_entity_poly.type
_entity_poly.pdbx_seq_one_letter_code
_entity_poly.pdbx_strand_id
1 'polypeptide(L)' 'MSDNKAGFPWYFAIDDRLVKVVATPDGGMDVLVLDPSTGQLEQNLAYLAQCFEPGRAVERLTEAEFTTRIQQQTSEGEN' A
#
# COMPACT_ATOMS: atom_id res chain seq x y z
N MET A 1 13.54 -18.94 18.49
CA MET A 1 12.37 -18.77 17.62
C MET A 1 11.47 -17.81 18.37
N SER A 2 11.41 -16.52 18.04
CA SER A 2 10.65 -16.05 16.87
C SER A 2 11.25 -14.76 16.32
N ASP A 3 11.66 -14.82 15.07
CA ASP A 3 11.94 -13.66 14.23
C ASP A 3 10.62 -12.90 14.03
N ASN A 4 10.29 -11.95 14.90
CA ASN A 4 9.13 -11.07 14.73
C ASN A 4 9.44 -9.93 13.74
N LYS A 5 10.40 -10.15 12.84
CA LYS A 5 10.90 -9.21 11.82
C LYS A 5 10.26 -9.55 10.47
N ALA A 6 8.95 -9.81 10.45
CA ALA A 6 8.21 -9.70 9.20
C ALA A 6 8.36 -8.25 8.73
N GLY A 7 9.23 -8.03 7.72
CA GLY A 7 9.78 -6.73 7.35
C GLY A 7 8.73 -5.76 6.83
N PHE A 8 8.03 -5.11 7.74
CA PHE A 8 7.21 -3.94 7.48
C PHE A 8 8.08 -2.69 7.31
N PRO A 9 7.64 -1.70 6.52
CA PRO A 9 6.38 -1.66 5.76
C PRO A 9 6.36 -2.59 4.53
N TRP A 10 5.18 -3.06 4.15
CA TRP A 10 4.95 -3.74 2.88
C TRP A 10 4.26 -2.83 1.88
N TYR A 11 4.62 -2.96 0.61
CA TYR A 11 4.10 -2.15 -0.48
C TYR A 11 3.49 -3.06 -1.54
N PHE A 12 2.28 -2.73 -1.97
CA PHE A 12 1.53 -3.47 -2.96
C PHE A 12 0.86 -2.50 -3.94
N ALA A 13 0.59 -2.96 -5.15
CA ALA A 13 -0.34 -2.34 -6.08
C ALA A 13 -1.50 -3.30 -6.32
N ILE A 14 -2.72 -2.83 -6.10
CA ILE A 14 -3.96 -3.60 -6.26
C ILE A 14 -4.83 -2.85 -7.25
N ASP A 15 -5.05 -3.41 -8.44
CA ASP A 15 -5.93 -2.77 -9.44
C ASP A 15 -5.52 -1.31 -9.73
N ASP A 16 -4.21 -1.07 -9.93
CA ASP A 16 -3.57 0.25 -10.10
C ASP A 16 -3.57 1.16 -8.84
N ARG A 17 -4.15 0.72 -7.73
CA ARG A 17 -4.13 1.44 -6.45
C ARG A 17 -2.92 1.05 -5.62
N LEU A 18 -2.16 2.04 -5.20
CA LEU A 18 -0.99 1.85 -4.35
C LEU A 18 -1.42 1.65 -2.90
N VAL A 19 -1.02 0.52 -2.31
CA VAL A 19 -1.34 0.11 -0.94
C VAL A 19 -0.06 -0.08 -0.14
N LYS A 20 0.00 0.56 1.04
CA LYS A 20 1.08 0.44 2.02
C LYS A 20 0.53 -0.17 3.29
N VAL A 21 1.12 -1.27 3.73
CA VAL A 21 0.78 -1.93 4.99
C VAL A 21 1.88 -1.62 6.01
N VAL A 22 1.49 -1.05 7.15
CA VAL A 22 2.38 -0.73 8.27
C VAL A 22 1.96 -1.46 9.52
N ALA A 23 2.93 -1.85 10.35
CA ALA A 23 2.64 -2.36 11.69
C ALA A 23 2.28 -1.19 12.61
N THR A 24 1.20 -1.33 13.36
CA THR A 24 0.80 -0.37 14.40
C THR A 24 1.53 -0.68 15.71
N PRO A 25 1.73 0.33 16.59
CA PRO A 25 2.38 0.11 17.89
C PRO A 25 1.59 -0.82 18.83
N ASP A 26 0.30 -1.00 18.60
CA ASP A 26 -0.56 -1.93 19.36
C ASP A 26 -0.38 -3.40 18.91
N GLY A 27 0.44 -3.65 17.89
CA GLY A 27 0.65 -4.98 17.31
C GLY A 27 -0.36 -5.36 16.22
N GLY A 28 -1.27 -4.46 15.86
CA GLY A 28 -2.14 -4.57 14.69
C GLY A 28 -1.44 -4.15 13.39
N MET A 29 -2.19 -4.18 12.29
CA MET A 29 -1.74 -3.72 10.98
C MET A 29 -2.65 -2.62 10.46
N ASP A 30 -2.04 -1.62 9.85
CA ASP A 30 -2.71 -0.49 9.22
C ASP A 30 -2.51 -0.56 7.71
N VAL A 31 -3.59 -0.33 6.96
CA VAL A 31 -3.57 -0.38 5.49
C VAL A 31 -3.86 1.01 4.97
N LEU A 32 -2.86 1.61 4.36
CA LEU A 32 -2.91 2.95 3.78
C LEU A 32 -2.96 2.82 2.27
N VAL A 33 -3.96 3.42 1.63
CA VAL A 33 -4.17 3.36 0.18
C VAL A 33 -4.03 4.76 -0.37
N LEU A 34 -3.31 4.91 -1.48
CA LEU A 34 -3.21 6.20 -2.15
C LEU A 34 -4.58 6.55 -2.76
N ASP A 35 -5.13 7.68 -2.31
CA ASP A 35 -6.24 8.30 -3.00
C ASP A 35 -5.70 9.22 -4.11
N PRO A 36 -6.00 8.95 -5.38
CA PRO A 36 -5.51 9.73 -6.52
C PRO A 36 -6.20 11.09 -6.61
N SER A 37 -7.34 11.29 -5.95
CA SER A 37 -8.04 12.58 -5.95
C SER A 37 -7.35 13.60 -5.05
N THR A 38 -6.80 13.13 -3.92
CA THR A 38 -6.12 13.96 -2.92
C THR A 38 -4.60 13.83 -2.96
N GLY A 39 -4.08 12.78 -3.61
CA GLY A 39 -2.66 12.42 -3.60
C GLY A 39 -2.14 11.94 -2.26
N GLN A 40 -3.02 11.61 -1.31
CA GLN A 40 -2.66 11.24 0.06
C GLN A 40 -2.94 9.77 0.35
N LEU A 41 -2.16 9.20 1.27
CA LEU A 41 -2.35 7.84 1.75
C LEU A 41 -3.43 7.84 2.83
N GLU A 42 -4.60 7.29 2.52
CA GLU A 42 -5.73 7.20 3.44
C GLU A 42 -5.86 5.78 4.02
N GLN A 43 -6.18 5.71 5.31
CA GLN A 43 -6.44 4.42 5.95
C GLN A 43 -7.69 3.78 5.36
N ASN A 44 -7.52 2.61 4.73
CA ASN A 44 -8.62 1.87 4.14
C ASN A 44 -8.46 0.36 4.39
N LEU A 45 -9.03 -0.10 5.51
CA LEU A 45 -9.01 -1.50 5.92
C LEU A 45 -9.77 -2.43 4.96
N ALA A 46 -10.63 -1.92 4.07
CA ALA A 46 -11.28 -2.76 3.06
C ALA A 46 -10.27 -3.37 2.08
N TYR A 47 -9.12 -2.71 1.85
CA TYR A 47 -8.03 -3.25 1.04
C TYR A 47 -7.25 -4.34 1.76
N LEU A 48 -7.32 -4.42 3.09
CA LEU A 48 -6.73 -5.54 3.83
C LEU A 48 -7.32 -6.86 3.35
N ALA A 49 -8.64 -6.94 3.21
CA ALA A 49 -9.31 -8.14 2.68
C ALA A 49 -8.85 -8.46 1.25
N GLN A 50 -8.72 -7.43 0.41
CA GLN A 50 -8.30 -7.58 -0.99
C GLN A 50 -6.87 -8.07 -1.16
N CYS A 51 -5.96 -7.75 -0.25
CA CYS A 51 -4.59 -8.31 -0.25
C CYS A 51 -4.58 -9.85 -0.13
N PHE A 52 -5.62 -10.44 0.45
CA PHE A 52 -5.74 -11.89 0.64
C PHE A 52 -6.75 -12.54 -0.32
N GLU A 53 -7.40 -11.77 -1.20
CA GLU A 53 -8.33 -12.33 -2.18
C GLU A 53 -7.59 -12.94 -3.38
N PRO A 54 -7.68 -14.27 -3.58
CA PRO A 54 -7.07 -14.91 -4.73
C PRO A 54 -7.82 -14.54 -6.01
N GLY A 55 -7.11 -14.03 -7.02
CA GLY A 55 -7.66 -13.69 -8.33
C GLY A 55 -7.69 -12.20 -8.66
N ARG A 56 -7.26 -11.33 -7.74
CA ARG A 56 -7.08 -9.90 -8.02
C ARG A 56 -5.66 -9.62 -8.53
N ALA A 57 -5.52 -8.57 -9.33
CA ALA A 57 -4.22 -8.08 -9.79
C ALA A 57 -3.48 -7.40 -8.63
N VAL A 58 -2.88 -8.21 -7.76
CA VAL A 58 -2.04 -7.79 -6.65
C VAL A 58 -0.58 -7.96 -7.06
N GLU A 59 0.12 -6.85 -7.16
CA GLU A 59 1.56 -6.81 -7.44
C GLU A 59 2.30 -6.35 -6.19
N ARG A 60 3.36 -7.06 -5.81
CA ARG A 60 4.19 -6.65 -4.67
C ARG A 60 5.29 -5.70 -5.16
N LEU A 61 5.37 -4.54 -4.54
CA LEU A 61 6.32 -3.49 -4.90
C LEU A 61 7.43 -3.36 -3.85
N THR A 62 8.54 -2.77 -4.27
CA THR A 62 9.54 -2.21 -3.36
C THR A 62 9.17 -0.79 -2.92
N GLU A 63 9.79 -0.29 -1.85
CA GLU A 63 9.59 1.10 -1.40
C GLU A 63 9.89 2.13 -2.48
N ALA A 64 10.98 1.91 -3.23
CA ALA A 64 11.40 2.80 -4.31
C ALA A 64 10.35 2.85 -5.42
N GLU A 65 9.89 1.69 -5.89
CA GLU A 65 8.84 1.61 -6.92
C GLU A 65 7.52 2.23 -6.46
N PHE A 66 7.13 1.95 -5.22
CA PHE A 66 5.94 2.55 -4.63
C PHE A 66 6.03 4.08 -4.62
N THR A 67 7.16 4.63 -4.17
CA THR A 67 7.38 6.07 -4.12
C THR A 67 7.40 6.69 -5.52
N THR A 68 8.04 6.04 -6.49
CA THR A 68 8.04 6.48 -7.89
C THR A 68 6.61 6.51 -8.44
N ARG A 69 5.79 5.47 -8.21
CA ARG A 69 4.41 5.46 -8.69
C ARG A 69 3.53 6.51 -8.01
N ILE A 70 3.72 6.78 -6.71
CA ILE A 70 3.04 7.90 -6.04
C ILE A 70 3.38 9.21 -6.74
N GLN A 71 4.67 9.46 -7.00
CA GLN A 71 5.10 10.69 -7.66
C GLN A 71 4.52 10.82 -9.06
N GLN A 72 4.46 9.73 -9.82
CA GLN A 72 3.83 9.72 -11.15
C GLN A 72 2.34 10.06 -11.07
N GLN A 73 1.58 9.35 -10.22
CA GLN A 73 0.13 9.57 -10.08
C GLN A 73 -0.23 10.96 -9.52
N THR A 74 0.61 11.52 -8.65
CA THR A 74 0.40 12.88 -8.10
C THR A 74 0.88 13.98 -9.04
N SER A 75 1.85 13.69 -9.92
CA SER A 75 2.34 14.66 -10.91
C SER A 75 1.49 14.70 -12.19
N GLU A 76 0.82 13.60 -12.56
CA GLU A 76 -0.09 13.54 -13.72
C GLU A 76 -1.41 14.31 -13.51
N GLY A 77 -1.66 14.87 -12.32
CA GLY A 77 -2.75 15.81 -12.05
C GLY A 77 -2.46 17.26 -12.46
N GLU A 78 -1.25 17.58 -12.93
CA GLU A 78 -0.83 18.91 -13.38
C GLU A 78 -0.42 18.88 -14.86
N ASN A 79 -1.39 18.71 -15.77
CA ASN A 79 -1.23 19.13 -17.17
C ASN A 79 -2.55 19.45 -17.87
#